data_AF-A0A2X1KHA3-F1
#
_entry.id   AF-A0A2X1KHA3-F1
#
_cell.length_a   1.000
_cell.length_b   1.000
_cell.length_c   1.000
_cell.angle_alpha   90.00
_cell.angle_beta   90.00
_cell.angle_gamma   90.00
#
_symmetry.space_group_name_H-M   'P 1'
#
loop_
_entity.id
_entity.type
_entity.pdbx_description
1 polymer ?
#
loop_
_entity_poly.entity_id
_entity_poly.type
_entity_poly.pdbx_seq_one_letter_code
_entity_poly.pdbx_strand_id
1 'polypeptide(L)'
;MPNALVEVLREKLTISRYDSIVPGGRYHNFKDFINFPNVGKANLVNKPLPRLRHIWFDKAQFRNGFDAIRERDVLLYYPYHTFEHVLELLRQASFDPSVLAIKINILPRGERFTHHRLDDPRRTQR
;
A
#
# COMPACT_ATOMS: atom_id res chain seq x y z
N MET A 1 -0.30 -16.31 -35.89
CA MET A 1 1.16 -16.33 -36.17
C MET A 1 1.45 -17.55 -37.04
N PRO A 2 2.27 -17.46 -38.11
CA PRO A 2 2.61 -18.63 -38.92
C PRO A 2 3.32 -19.70 -38.10
N ASN A 3 3.01 -20.99 -38.35
CA ASN A 3 3.53 -22.11 -37.55
C ASN A 3 5.06 -22.18 -37.54
N ALA A 4 5.73 -21.83 -38.64
CA ALA A 4 7.19 -21.80 -38.71
C ALA A 4 7.82 -20.86 -37.67
N LEU A 5 7.20 -19.70 -37.41
CA LEU A 5 7.70 -18.75 -36.42
C LEU A 5 7.46 -19.24 -34.98
N VAL A 6 6.39 -20.00 -34.75
CA VAL A 6 6.09 -20.60 -33.44
C VAL A 6 7.15 -21.65 -33.09
N GLU A 7 7.54 -22.50 -34.04
CA GLU A 7 8.61 -23.50 -33.81
C GLU A 7 9.97 -22.84 -33.55
N VAL A 8 10.31 -21.76 -34.25
CA VAL A 8 11.54 -20.98 -33.95
C VAL A 8 11.52 -20.44 -32.52
N LEU A 9 10.40 -19.88 -32.07
CA LEU A 9 10.26 -19.37 -30.71
C LEU A 9 10.30 -20.51 -29.68
N ARG A 10 9.74 -21.68 -30.01
CA ARG A 10 9.76 -22.87 -29.16
C ARG A 10 11.18 -23.37 -28.92
N GLU A 11 12.00 -23.45 -29.97
CA GLU A 11 13.40 -23.85 -29.88
C GLU A 11 14.24 -22.80 -29.15
N LYS A 12 14.07 -21.51 -29.46
CA LYS A 12 14.86 -20.42 -28.85
C LYS A 12 14.53 -20.16 -27.38
N LEU A 13 13.28 -20.35 -26.97
CA LEU A 13 12.85 -20.22 -25.58
C LEU A 13 13.01 -21.53 -24.78
N THR A 14 13.55 -22.59 -25.40
CA THR A 14 13.82 -23.88 -24.76
C THR A 14 12.57 -24.49 -24.10
N ILE A 15 11.41 -24.37 -24.76
CA ILE A 15 10.12 -24.80 -24.22
C ILE A 15 10.10 -26.34 -24.11
N SER A 16 10.05 -26.85 -22.88
CA SER A 16 10.07 -28.28 -22.56
C SER A 16 8.67 -28.90 -22.57
N ARG A 17 8.56 -30.20 -22.25
CA ARG A 17 7.26 -30.89 -22.14
C ARG A 17 6.39 -30.41 -20.97
N TYR A 18 6.97 -29.72 -19.99
CA TYR A 18 6.26 -29.18 -18.84
C TYR A 18 5.78 -27.74 -19.06
N ASP A 19 6.28 -27.08 -20.11
CA ASP A 19 5.92 -25.71 -20.45
C ASP A 19 4.69 -25.68 -21.36
N SER A 20 3.85 -24.67 -21.17
CA SER A 20 2.59 -24.54 -21.89
C SER A 20 2.70 -23.51 -23.02
N ILE A 21 2.31 -23.91 -24.23
CA ILE A 21 2.16 -23.01 -25.38
C ILE A 21 0.67 -22.80 -25.58
N VAL A 22 0.18 -21.60 -25.28
CA VAL A 22 -1.23 -21.24 -25.45
C VAL A 22 -1.34 -20.16 -26.52
N PRO A 23 -2.07 -20.39 -27.62
CA PRO A 23 -2.31 -19.33 -28.60
C PRO A 23 -3.19 -18.25 -27.97
N GLY A 24 -2.69 -17.02 -27.92
CA GLY A 24 -3.45 -15.87 -27.44
C GLY A 24 -3.85 -14.92 -28.56
N GLY A 25 -4.80 -14.04 -28.25
CA GLY A 25 -5.24 -12.97 -29.17
C GLY A 25 -4.15 -11.92 -29.41
N ARG A 26 -4.47 -10.93 -30.25
CA ARG A 26 -3.51 -9.87 -30.65
C ARG A 26 -2.95 -9.05 -29.47
N TYR A 27 -3.72 -8.93 -28.39
CA TYR A 27 -3.34 -8.19 -27.19
C TYR A 27 -3.40 -9.14 -25.98
N HIS A 28 -2.33 -9.21 -25.20
CA HIS A 28 -2.22 -10.14 -24.07
C HIS A 28 -2.35 -9.46 -22.70
N ASN A 29 -1.83 -8.23 -22.57
CA ASN A 29 -1.68 -7.56 -21.28
C ASN A 29 -2.89 -6.69 -20.92
N PHE A 30 -4.07 -7.30 -20.82
CA PHE A 30 -5.32 -6.58 -20.49
C PHE A 30 -5.31 -5.88 -19.12
N LYS A 31 -4.37 -6.21 -18.23
CA LYS A 31 -4.16 -5.48 -16.97
C LYS A 31 -3.83 -4.00 -17.18
N ASP A 32 -3.31 -3.63 -18.35
CA ASP A 32 -2.99 -2.23 -18.67
C ASP A 32 -4.25 -1.36 -18.75
N PHE A 33 -5.42 -1.97 -18.94
CA PHE A 33 -6.70 -1.26 -18.89
C PHE A 33 -7.06 -0.76 -17.47
N ILE A 34 -6.43 -1.29 -16.42
CA ILE A 34 -6.63 -0.78 -15.04
C ILE A 34 -6.18 0.69 -14.95
N ASN A 35 -5.12 1.06 -15.68
CA ASN A 35 -4.57 2.41 -15.73
C ASN A 35 -4.99 3.15 -17.01
N PHE A 36 -6.08 2.72 -17.65
CA PHE A 36 -6.52 3.34 -18.89
C PHE A 36 -6.87 4.81 -18.65
N PRO A 37 -6.30 5.76 -19.42
CA PRO A 37 -6.54 7.17 -19.20
C PRO A 37 -7.98 7.53 -19.53
N ASN A 38 -8.60 8.40 -18.72
CA ASN A 38 -9.91 8.96 -19.05
C ASN A 38 -9.75 10.07 -20.09
N VAL A 39 -10.17 9.82 -21.34
CA VAL A 39 -10.13 10.77 -22.46
C VAL A 39 -11.44 11.57 -22.59
N GLY A 40 -12.48 11.21 -21.83
CA GLY A 40 -13.82 11.81 -21.94
C GLY A 40 -14.19 12.72 -20.77
N LYS A 41 -15.49 12.78 -20.45
CA LYS A 41 -16.03 13.59 -19.35
C LYS A 41 -15.80 12.93 -17.99
N ALA A 42 -15.79 13.73 -16.92
CA ALA A 42 -15.62 13.25 -15.54
C ALA A 42 -16.67 12.22 -15.09
N ASN A 43 -17.83 12.17 -15.74
CA ASN A 43 -18.90 11.19 -15.45
C ASN A 43 -18.54 9.75 -15.84
N LEU A 44 -17.47 9.54 -16.61
CA LEU A 44 -16.98 8.21 -16.99
C LEU A 44 -16.08 7.58 -15.92
N VAL A 45 -15.77 8.33 -14.86
CA VAL A 45 -14.91 7.88 -13.75
C VAL A 45 -15.68 8.01 -12.44
N ASN A 46 -15.49 7.04 -11.56
CA ASN A 46 -16.05 7.09 -10.23
C ASN A 46 -15.50 8.30 -9.46
N LYS A 47 -16.40 9.07 -8.85
CA LYS A 47 -16.00 10.21 -8.03
C LYS A 47 -15.18 9.71 -6.83
N PRO A 48 -14.02 10.31 -6.54
CA PRO A 48 -13.23 9.90 -5.38
C PRO A 48 -14.01 10.19 -4.10
N LEU A 49 -14.11 9.19 -3.23
CA LEU A 49 -14.68 9.38 -1.90
C LEU A 49 -13.60 9.94 -0.98
N PRO A 50 -13.79 11.14 -0.40
CA PRO A 50 -12.81 11.70 0.52
C PRO A 50 -12.70 10.82 1.75
N ARG A 51 -11.46 10.54 2.15
CA ARG A 51 -11.16 9.74 3.34
C ARG A 51 -11.38 10.60 4.57
N LEU A 52 -12.16 10.11 5.53
CA LEU A 52 -12.54 10.84 6.73
C LEU A 52 -11.50 10.68 7.84
N ARG A 53 -11.13 11.78 8.47
CA ARG A 53 -10.41 11.72 9.75
C ARG A 53 -11.40 11.31 10.85
N HIS A 54 -10.95 10.47 11.77
CA HIS A 54 -11.76 10.00 12.87
C HIS A 54 -11.76 11.10 13.95
N ILE A 55 -12.89 11.78 14.09
CA ILE A 55 -13.06 13.01 14.90
C ILE A 55 -12.56 12.84 16.33
N TRP A 56 -12.56 11.61 16.86
CA TRP A 56 -12.05 11.31 18.19
C TRP A 56 -10.60 11.73 18.41
N PHE A 57 -9.72 11.58 17.41
CA PHE A 57 -8.31 11.97 17.53
C PHE A 57 -8.11 13.50 17.52
N ASP A 58 -9.09 14.26 17.04
CA ASP A 58 -9.02 15.72 16.91
C ASP A 58 -9.69 16.48 18.07
N LYS A 59 -10.16 15.76 19.09
CA LYS A 59 -10.77 16.42 20.26
C LYS A 59 -9.70 17.17 21.05
N ALA A 60 -9.94 18.47 21.28
CA ALA A 60 -9.02 19.37 22.00
C ALA A 60 -8.67 18.92 23.44
N GLN A 61 -9.45 18.01 24.02
CA GLN A 61 -9.16 17.42 25.33
C GLN A 61 -7.96 16.46 25.31
N PHE A 62 -7.59 15.92 24.16
CA PHE A 62 -6.47 14.99 24.01
C PHE A 62 -5.22 15.75 23.56
N ARG A 63 -4.08 15.51 24.22
CA ARG A 63 -2.81 16.14 23.85
C ARG A 63 -2.07 15.37 22.78
N ASN A 64 -2.29 14.06 22.72
CA ASN A 64 -1.64 13.16 21.76
C ASN A 64 -2.59 11.99 21.40
N GLY A 65 -2.19 11.17 20.42
CA GLY A 65 -2.97 10.00 20.00
C GLY A 65 -3.09 8.92 21.08
N PHE A 66 -2.15 8.87 22.03
CA PHE A 66 -2.17 7.92 23.15
C PHE A 66 -3.29 8.23 24.15
N ASP A 67 -3.55 9.50 24.43
CA ASP A 67 -4.62 9.93 25.32
C ASP A 67 -5.99 9.53 24.75
N ALA A 68 -6.16 9.70 23.44
CA ALA A 68 -7.38 9.33 22.73
C ALA A 68 -7.67 7.82 22.84
N ILE A 69 -6.64 6.97 22.74
CA ILE A 69 -6.76 5.51 22.84
C ILE A 69 -6.89 5.05 24.30
N ARG A 70 -6.22 5.73 25.23
CA ARG A 70 -6.33 5.44 26.67
C ARG A 70 -7.75 5.67 27.19
N GLU A 71 -8.42 6.69 26.66
CA GLU A 71 -9.79 7.03 27.04
C GLU A 71 -10.79 5.99 26.52
N ARG A 72 -10.68 5.58 25.25
CA ARG A 72 -11.56 4.58 24.62
C ARG A 72 -10.88 3.83 23.48
N ASP A 73 -11.28 2.58 23.29
CA ASP A 73 -10.93 1.81 22.10
C ASP A 73 -11.40 2.51 20.82
N VAL A 74 -10.51 2.53 19.81
CA VAL A 74 -10.77 3.19 18.52
C VAL A 74 -10.73 2.16 17.39
N LEU A 75 -11.83 2.07 16.65
CA LEU A 75 -11.92 1.26 15.44
C LEU A 75 -11.83 2.15 14.19
N LEU A 76 -10.88 1.87 13.30
CA LEU A 76 -10.74 2.54 12.00
C LEU A 76 -11.11 1.58 10.88
N TYR A 77 -12.10 1.96 10.07
CA TYR A 77 -12.56 1.19 8.91
C TYR A 77 -12.07 1.77 7.58
N TYR A 78 -11.27 1.02 6.84
CA TYR A 78 -10.69 1.43 5.55
C TYR A 78 -11.54 0.93 4.37
N PRO A 79 -11.68 1.68 3.26
CA PRO A 79 -10.99 2.93 2.91
C PRO A 79 -11.65 4.23 3.41
N TYR A 80 -12.77 4.13 4.13
CA TYR A 80 -13.56 5.27 4.61
C TYR A 80 -12.77 6.19 5.53
N HIS A 81 -11.93 5.63 6.40
CA HIS A 81 -11.02 6.38 7.25
C HIS A 81 -9.62 6.58 6.66
N THR A 82 -8.94 7.63 7.10
CA THR A 82 -7.54 7.89 6.75
C THR A 82 -6.60 6.94 7.49
N PHE A 83 -5.57 6.44 6.80
CA PHE A 83 -4.50 5.65 7.43
C PHE A 83 -3.53 6.54 8.23
N GLU A 84 -3.66 7.85 8.08
CA GLU A 84 -2.84 8.88 8.72
C GLU A 84 -2.78 8.74 10.25
N HIS A 85 -3.88 8.35 10.91
CA HIS A 85 -3.90 8.20 12.37
C HIS A 85 -2.87 7.18 12.88
N VAL A 86 -2.67 6.08 12.13
CA VAL A 86 -1.69 5.05 12.49
C VAL A 86 -0.27 5.56 12.26
N LEU A 87 -0.04 6.29 11.16
CA LEU A 87 1.27 6.90 10.87
C LEU A 87 1.64 7.95 11.90
N GLU A 88 0.68 8.79 12.28
CA GLU A 88 0.86 9.84 13.27
C GLU A 88 1.14 9.27 14.66
N LEU A 89 0.44 8.21 15.05
CA LEU A 89 0.71 7.48 16.29
C LEU A 89 2.10 6.86 16.30
N LEU A 90 2.51 6.19 15.22
CA LEU A 90 3.86 5.62 15.10
C LEU A 90 4.94 6.70 15.14
N ARG A 91 4.70 7.86 14.50
CA ARG A 91 5.59 9.01 14.52
C ARG A 91 5.67 9.64 15.91
N GLN A 92 4.56 9.75 16.64
CA GLN A 92 4.58 10.21 18.02
C GLN A 92 5.34 9.22 18.90
N ALA A 93 5.10 7.92 18.72
CA ALA A 93 5.78 6.86 19.46
C ALA A 93 7.31 6.87 19.26
N SER A 94 7.81 7.28 18.09
CA SER A 94 9.25 7.29 17.82
C SER A 94 10.00 8.41 18.53
N PHE A 95 9.33 9.51 18.89
CA PHE A 95 9.96 10.66 19.54
C PHE A 95 9.55 10.86 21.00
N ASP A 96 8.50 10.19 21.47
CA ASP A 96 8.01 10.34 22.85
C ASP A 96 8.96 9.65 23.84
N PRO A 97 9.56 10.37 24.80
CA PRO A 97 10.48 9.80 25.78
C PRO A 97 9.83 8.79 26.73
N SER A 98 8.50 8.78 26.84
CA SER A 98 7.74 7.83 27.66
C SER A 98 7.59 6.45 27.01
N VAL A 99 7.85 6.32 25.71
CA VAL A 99 7.75 5.06 24.97
C VAL A 99 9.05 4.26 25.13
N LEU A 100 8.94 3.05 25.69
CA LEU A 100 10.08 2.18 25.96
C LEU A 100 10.44 1.27 24.77
N ALA A 101 9.44 0.80 24.02
CA ALA A 101 9.63 -0.11 22.91
C ALA A 101 8.44 -0.07 21.94
N ILE A 102 8.71 -0.27 20.64
CA ILE A 102 7.71 -0.41 19.58
C ILE A 102 7.92 -1.77 18.92
N LYS A 103 6.87 -2.59 18.87
CA LYS A 103 6.85 -3.86 18.13
C LYS A 103 5.80 -3.79 17.05
N ILE A 104 6.19 -4.00 15.80
CA ILE A 104 5.30 -3.97 14.63
C ILE A 104 5.66 -5.10 13.68
N ASN A 105 4.64 -5.75 13.11
CA ASN A 105 4.82 -6.73 12.05
C ASN A 105 4.79 -6.02 10.70
N ILE A 106 5.88 -6.14 9.95
CA ILE A 106 5.98 -5.58 8.60
C ILE A 106 5.76 -6.72 7.61
N LEU A 107 4.64 -6.66 6.89
CA LEU A 107 4.44 -7.45 5.68
C LEU A 107 4.90 -6.60 4.48
N PRO A 108 5.64 -7.16 3.51
CA PRO A 108 6.13 -6.39 2.37
C PRO A 108 4.95 -5.79 1.60
N ARG A 109 4.79 -4.47 1.75
CA ARG A 109 3.94 -3.60 0.95
C ARG A 109 4.88 -2.66 0.21
N GLY A 110 4.65 -2.48 -1.09
CA GLY A 110 5.40 -1.52 -1.90
C GLY A 110 5.41 -0.12 -1.26
N GLU A 111 6.61 0.33 -0.91
CA GLU A 111 7.09 1.72 -0.89
C GLU A 111 6.19 2.80 -0.27
N ARG A 112 5.67 2.62 0.95
CA ARG A 112 5.25 3.78 1.80
C ARG A 112 5.57 3.66 3.28
N PHE A 113 5.89 2.47 3.79
CA PHE A 113 6.29 2.29 5.19
C PHE A 113 7.77 2.62 5.47
N THR A 114 8.59 2.79 4.44
CA THR A 114 10.05 2.94 4.59
C THR A 114 10.52 4.38 4.83
N HIS A 115 9.68 5.39 4.55
CA HIS A 115 10.08 6.80 4.72
C HIS A 115 9.98 7.31 6.15
N HIS A 116 9.20 6.67 7.03
CA HIS A 116 9.35 6.83 8.47
C HIS A 116 10.42 5.87 8.97
N ARG A 117 11.64 6.08 8.48
CA ARG A 117 12.84 5.47 9.07
C ARG A 117 12.92 6.02 10.48
N LEU A 118 12.80 5.12 11.44
CA LEU A 118 12.96 5.39 12.87
C LEU A 118 14.33 6.05 13.08
N ASP A 119 14.35 7.37 13.20
CA ASP A 119 15.48 8.10 13.76
C ASP A 119 15.48 7.86 15.27
N ASP A 120 15.90 6.66 15.67
CA ASP A 120 16.25 6.35 17.06
C ASP A 120 17.75 6.66 17.25
N PRO A 121 18.11 7.78 17.92
CA PRO A 121 19.49 8.17 18.12
C PRO A 121 20.27 7.23 19.05
N ARG A 122 19.64 6.21 19.65
CA ARG A 122 20.29 5.30 20.60
C ARG A 122 20.92 4.07 19.95
N ARG A 123 20.77 3.86 18.63
CA ARG A 123 21.25 2.65 17.94
C ARG A 123 22.69 2.73 17.40
N THR A 124 23.40 3.84 17.57
CA THR A 124 24.76 4.05 17.03
C THR A 124 25.89 3.78 18.03
N GLN A 125 25.59 3.24 19.22
CA GLN A 125 26.61 2.83 20.19
C GLN A 125 26.36 1.40 20.68
N ARG A 126 26.52 0.42 19.81
CA ARG A 126 26.95 -0.95 20.15
C ARG A 126 27.61 -1.61 18.95
#